data_AF-A0A7Z0WHV8-F1
#
_entry.id   AF-A0A7Z0WHV8-F1
#
_cell.length_a   1.000
_cell.length_b   1.000
_cell.length_c   1.000
_cell.angle_alpha   90.00
_cell.angle_beta   90.00
_cell.angle_gamma   90.00
#
_symmetry.space_group_name_H-M   'P 1'
#
loop_
_entity.id
_entity.type
_entity.pdbx_description
1 polymer ?
#
loop_
_entity_poly.entity_id
_entity_poly.type
_entity_poly.pdbx_seq_one_letter_code
_entity_poly.pdbx_strand_id
1 'polypeptide(L)'
;MPKINGTLLKHWLATHNWSVNRLARECTTLGEDTIPEGTLRNALAGRDPIRPGRIHLIAHVTAKYGDGLSYEALTTLDPQRTTP
;
A
#
# COMPACT_ATOMS: atom_id res chain seq x y z
N MET A 1 0.08 -1.83 -15.04
CA MET A 1 -0.49 -1.77 -13.67
C MET A 1 0.30 -0.74 -12.86
N PRO A 2 -0.36 0.08 -12.03
CA PRO A 2 0.33 1.10 -11.24
C PRO A 2 1.30 0.49 -10.22
N LYS A 3 2.39 1.20 -9.96
CA LYS A 3 3.27 0.93 -8.82
C LYS A 3 2.76 1.71 -7.63
N ILE A 4 2.77 1.09 -6.46
CA ILE A 4 2.42 1.77 -5.23
C ILE A 4 3.57 2.66 -4.77
N ASN A 5 3.26 3.81 -4.17
CA ASN A 5 4.23 4.63 -3.46
C ASN A 5 4.65 3.92 -2.18
N GLY A 6 5.67 3.07 -2.30
CA GLY A 6 6.16 2.25 -1.20
C GLY A 6 6.75 3.06 -0.05
N THR A 7 7.32 4.22 -0.32
CA THR A 7 7.90 5.11 0.70
C THR A 7 6.80 5.73 1.55
N LEU A 8 5.77 6.29 0.90
CA LEU A 8 4.61 6.86 1.58
C LEU A 8 3.91 5.81 2.46
N LEU A 9 3.64 4.62 1.90
CA LEU A 9 2.96 3.57 2.64
C LEU A 9 3.81 3.03 3.80
N LYS A 10 5.15 2.90 3.63
CA LYS A 10 6.05 2.54 4.74
C LYS A 10 6.04 3.57 5.85
N HIS A 11 6.05 4.86 5.50
CA HIS A 11 5.99 5.93 6.47
C HIS A 11 4.69 5.87 7.27
N TRP A 12 3.56 5.73 6.58
CA TRP A 12 2.25 5.57 7.23
C TRP A 12 2.22 4.38 8.19
N LEU A 13 2.73 3.22 7.75
CA LEU A 13 2.82 2.01 8.58
C LEU A 13 3.66 2.26 9.85
N ALA A 14 4.81 2.94 9.72
CA ALA A 14 5.66 3.27 10.85
C ALA A 14 4.97 4.21 11.84
N THR A 15 4.35 5.29 11.34
CA THR A 15 3.64 6.28 12.15
C THR A 15 2.50 5.67 12.97
N HIS A 16 1.80 4.68 12.41
CA HIS A 16 0.67 4.03 13.08
C HIS A 16 1.07 2.78 13.88
N ASN A 17 2.34 2.39 13.89
CA ASN A 17 2.82 1.12 14.46
C ASN A 17 2.15 -0.12 13.84
N TRP A 18 2.04 -0.13 12.50
CA TRP A 18 1.47 -1.22 11.73
C TRP A 18 2.54 -2.06 11.04
N SER A 19 2.35 -3.38 11.05
CA SER A 19 3.14 -4.30 10.23
C SER A 19 2.52 -4.50 8.85
N VAL A 20 3.35 -4.88 7.87
CA VAL A 20 2.86 -5.26 6.53
C VAL A 20 1.90 -6.45 6.59
N ASN A 21 2.16 -7.40 7.50
CA ASN A 21 1.26 -8.54 7.74
C ASN A 21 -0.12 -8.09 8.20
N ARG A 22 -0.18 -7.14 9.13
CA ARG A 22 -1.46 -6.59 9.61
C ARG A 22 -2.21 -5.90 8.48
N LEU A 23 -1.54 -5.06 7.69
CA LEU A 23 -2.14 -4.42 6.52
C LEU A 23 -2.71 -5.46 5.53
N ALA A 24 -1.94 -6.49 5.20
CA ALA A 24 -2.39 -7.58 4.33
C ALA A 24 -3.67 -8.27 4.85
N ARG A 25 -3.71 -8.56 6.15
CA ARG A 25 -4.88 -9.16 6.80
C ARG A 25 -6.10 -8.25 6.74
N GLU A 26 -5.95 -6.97 7.09
CA GLU A 26 -7.06 -6.01 7.08
C GLU A 26 -7.60 -5.78 5.66
N CYS A 27 -6.73 -5.67 4.66
CA CYS A 27 -7.15 -5.58 3.26
C CYS A 27 -7.94 -6.82 2.83
N THR A 28 -7.50 -8.01 3.26
CA THR A 28 -8.17 -9.29 2.98
C THR A 28 -9.50 -9.41 3.74
N THR A 29 -9.63 -8.78 4.92
CA THR A 29 -10.90 -8.76 5.66
C THR A 29 -11.92 -7.79 5.07
N LEU A 30 -11.47 -6.67 4.49
CA LEU A 30 -12.36 -5.66 3.90
C LEU A 30 -12.83 -5.99 2.47
N GLY A 31 -12.19 -6.92 1.77
CA GLY A 31 -12.51 -7.25 0.39
C GLY A 31 -12.59 -8.76 0.14
N GLU A 32 -13.16 -9.15 -1.00
CA GLU A 32 -13.19 -10.54 -1.45
C GLU A 32 -11.84 -11.02 -2.03
N ASP A 33 -10.87 -10.11 -2.20
CA ASP A 33 -9.54 -10.39 -2.77
C ASP A 33 -8.48 -10.46 -1.66
N THR A 34 -7.73 -11.55 -1.63
CA THR A 34 -6.62 -11.73 -0.69
C THR A 34 -5.37 -11.03 -1.20
N ILE A 35 -4.74 -10.23 -0.34
CA ILE A 35 -3.43 -9.63 -0.63
C ILE A 35 -2.36 -10.35 0.21
N PRO A 36 -1.57 -11.28 -0.37
CA PRO A 36 -0.50 -11.92 0.36
C PRO A 36 0.52 -10.90 0.87
N GLU A 37 1.03 -11.11 2.09
CA GLU A 37 2.05 -10.23 2.67
C GLU A 37 3.28 -10.09 1.75
N GLY A 38 3.72 -11.20 1.12
CA GLY A 38 4.84 -11.18 0.18
C GLY A 38 4.61 -10.25 -1.01
N THR A 39 3.40 -10.22 -1.56
CA THR A 39 3.02 -9.30 -2.63
C THR A 39 3.09 -7.85 -2.16
N LEU A 40 2.58 -7.55 -0.96
CA LEU A 40 2.67 -6.22 -0.37
C LEU A 40 4.12 -5.81 -0.12
N ARG A 41 4.97 -6.70 0.40
CA ARG A 41 6.40 -6.44 0.58
C ARG A 41 7.11 -6.15 -0.74
N ASN A 42 6.83 -6.92 -1.80
CA ASN A 42 7.40 -6.67 -3.12
C ASN A 42 6.92 -5.35 -3.73
N ALA A 43 5.64 -5.02 -3.56
CA ALA A 43 5.08 -3.75 -4.01
C ALA A 43 5.69 -2.56 -3.24
N LEU A 44 5.88 -2.69 -1.93
CA LEU A 44 6.57 -1.71 -1.08
C LEU A 44 8.07 -1.55 -1.42
N ALA A 45 8.70 -2.61 -1.92
CA ALA A 45 10.04 -2.55 -2.50
C ALA A 45 10.05 -2.02 -3.95
N GLY A 46 8.88 -1.76 -4.52
CA GLY A 46 8.67 -1.32 -5.91
C GLY A 46 9.15 -2.33 -6.95
N ARG A 47 9.19 -3.61 -6.60
CA ARG A 47 9.53 -4.74 -7.49
C ARG A 47 8.32 -5.14 -8.33
N ASP A 48 7.18 -5.32 -7.67
CA ASP A 48 5.96 -5.79 -8.33
C ASP A 48 4.91 -4.67 -8.41
N PRO A 49 4.24 -4.50 -9.55
CA PRO A 49 3.05 -3.67 -9.61
C PRO A 49 1.90 -4.33 -8.85
N ILE A 50 0.93 -3.54 -8.39
CA ILE A 50 -0.24 -4.04 -7.68
C ILE A 50 -1.52 -3.69 -8.48
N ARG A 51 -2.54 -4.54 -8.37
CA ARG A 51 -3.82 -4.32 -9.05
C ARG A 51 -4.51 -3.06 -8.49
N PRO A 52 -5.13 -2.21 -9.32
CA PRO A 52 -5.84 -1.01 -8.86
C PRO A 52 -6.85 -1.28 -7.73
N GLY A 53 -7.64 -2.36 -7.82
CA GLY A 53 -8.58 -2.75 -6.76
C GLY A 53 -7.90 -3.00 -5.40
N ARG A 54 -6.68 -3.55 -5.40
CA ARG A 54 -5.89 -3.74 -4.18
C ARG A 54 -5.36 -2.44 -3.61
N ILE A 55 -5.06 -1.45 -4.45
CA ILE A 55 -4.71 -0.09 -4.00
C ILE A 55 -5.92 0.58 -3.36
N HIS A 56 -7.12 0.42 -3.94
CA HIS A 56 -8.35 0.91 -3.31
C HIS A 56 -8.60 0.29 -1.94
N LEU A 57 -8.33 -1.01 -1.76
CA LEU A 57 -8.41 -1.65 -0.45
C LEU A 57 -7.40 -1.05 0.54
N ILE A 58 -6.16 -0.83 0.12
CA ILE A 58 -5.14 -0.19 0.97
C ILE A 58 -5.59 1.22 1.38
N ALA A 59 -6.08 2.03 0.43
CA ALA A 59 -6.63 3.35 0.72
C ALA A 59 -7.75 3.27 1.76
N HIS A 60 -8.70 2.34 1.59
CA HIS A 60 -9.78 2.11 2.54
C HIS A 60 -9.29 1.71 3.94
N VAL A 61 -8.33 0.79 4.04
CA VAL A 61 -7.75 0.39 5.34
C VAL A 61 -7.08 1.57 6.02
N THR A 62 -6.26 2.34 5.29
CA THR A 62 -5.58 3.50 5.88
C THR A 62 -6.55 4.58 6.32
N ALA A 63 -7.67 4.76 5.62
CA ALA A 63 -8.73 5.69 6.02
C ALA A 63 -9.54 5.19 7.23
N LYS A 64 -9.71 3.87 7.36
CA LYS A 64 -10.43 3.27 8.49
C LYS A 64 -9.67 3.36 9.80
N TYR A 65 -8.34 3.27 9.77
CA TYR A 65 -7.51 3.13 10.97
C TYR A 65 -6.46 4.25 11.17
N GLY A 66 -6.60 5.36 10.46
CA GLY A 66 -5.68 6.49 10.55
C GLY A 66 -6.19 7.71 9.80
N ASP A 67 -5.25 8.45 9.24
CA ASP A 67 -5.39 9.70 8.50
C ASP A 67 -5.73 9.54 7.00
N GLY A 68 -5.74 8.31 6.48
CA GLY A 68 -6.23 7.99 5.14
C GLY A 68 -5.31 8.40 3.99
N LEU A 69 -4.65 7.43 3.37
CA LEU A 69 -3.90 7.65 2.14
C LEU A 69 -4.85 7.57 0.93
N SER A 70 -4.91 8.64 0.14
CA SER A 70 -5.70 8.65 -1.09
C SER A 70 -5.10 7.70 -2.14
N TYR A 71 -5.94 7.19 -3.03
CA TYR A 71 -5.48 6.37 -4.16
C TYR A 71 -4.42 7.10 -5.00
N GLU A 72 -4.62 8.40 -5.21
CA GLU A 72 -3.67 9.26 -5.93
C GLU A 72 -2.33 9.31 -5.20
N ALA A 73 -2.30 9.61 -3.90
CA ALA A 73 -1.06 9.61 -3.11
C ALA A 73 -0.35 8.25 -3.13
N LEU A 74 -1.11 7.16 -3.10
CA LEU A 74 -0.59 5.79 -3.21
C LEU A 74 -0.08 5.42 -4.62
N THR A 75 -0.42 6.17 -5.66
CA THR A 75 0.00 5.89 -7.05
C THR A 75 0.95 6.94 -7.63
N THR A 76 1.12 8.07 -6.96
CA THR A 76 2.16 9.05 -7.27
C THR A 76 3.52 8.43 -7.01
N LEU A 77 4.32 8.28 -8.06
CA LEU A 77 5.68 7.78 -7.96
C LEU A 77 6.50 8.66 -7.00
N ASP A 78 7.25 8.01 -6.12
CA ASP A 78 8.18 8.69 -5.23
C ASP A 78 9.19 9.49 -6.08
N PRO A 79 9.26 10.83 -5.95
CA PRO A 79 10.21 11.65 -6.70
C PRO A 79 11.67 11.30 -6.39
N GLN A 80 11.98 10.57 -5.31
CA GLN A 80 13.32 10.08 -5.00
C GLN A 80 13.74 8.86 -5.86
N ARG A 81 12.85 8.32 -6.70
CA ARG A 81 13.14 7.25 -7.68
C ARG A 81 13.26 7.73 -9.12
N THR A 82 13.52 9.02 -9.34
CA THR A 82 14.07 9.49 -10.62
C THR A 82 15.58 9.35 -10.60
N THR A 83 16.08 8.16 -10.92
CA THR A 83 17.42 8.02 -11.47
C THR A 83 17.26 7.73 -12.97
N PRO A 84 17.97 8.48 -13.86
CA PRO A 84 17.92 8.28 -15.31
C PRO A 84 18.40 6.90 -15.74
#